data_AF-A0A7X9FDR5-F1
#
_entry.id   AF-A0A7X9FDR5-F1
#
_cell.length_a   1.000
_cell.length_b   1.000
_cell.length_c   1.000
_cell.angle_alpha   90.00
_cell.angle_beta   90.00
_cell.angle_gamma   90.00
#
_symmetry.space_group_name_H-M   'P 1'
#
loop_
_entity.id
_entity.type
_entity.pdbx_description
1 polymer ?
#
loop_
_entity_poly.entity_id
_entity_poly.type
_entity_poly.pdbx_seq_one_letter_code
_entity_poly.pdbx_strand_id
1 'polypeptide(L)'
;MLSQGNPLVAHQITFWREKLQPTLTKALEMTPADKLDWAPAEKMITLGNIFLHISECSDWWYCEIMKGERSLPLTGEPDDPCPAKEAIIGMMRAHWARMEDFFADS
;
A
#
# COMPACT_ATOMS: atom_id res chain seq x y z
N MET A 1 -4.14 -4.92 22.02
CA MET A 1 -3.67 -3.80 21.15
C MET A 1 -2.16 -3.91 21.01
N LEU A 2 -1.59 -3.97 19.80
CA LEU A 2 -0.13 -4.04 19.54
C LEU A 2 0.64 -2.94 20.28
N SER A 3 0.03 -1.78 20.45
CA SER A 3 0.58 -0.63 21.16
C SER A 3 0.62 -0.79 22.68
N GLN A 4 -0.12 -1.74 23.26
CA GLN A 4 -0.15 -1.97 24.70
C GLN A 4 0.99 -2.91 25.11
N GLY A 5 1.94 -2.35 25.88
CA GLY A 5 3.04 -3.11 26.47
C GLY A 5 4.37 -3.04 25.71
N ASN A 6 4.42 -2.43 24.52
CA ASN A 6 5.67 -2.20 23.80
C ASN A 6 5.79 -0.77 23.23
N PRO A 7 6.63 0.10 23.82
CA PRO A 7 6.78 1.49 23.39
C PRO A 7 7.38 1.63 21.98
N LEU A 8 8.17 0.65 21.51
CA LEU A 8 8.69 0.66 20.14
C LEU A 8 7.58 0.43 19.13
N VAL A 9 6.66 -0.51 19.41
CA VAL A 9 5.52 -0.79 18.54
C VAL A 9 4.58 0.42 18.50
N ALA A 10 4.30 1.04 19.65
CA ALA A 10 3.54 2.28 19.70
C ALA A 10 4.17 3.39 18.85
N HIS A 11 5.50 3.56 18.90
CA HIS A 11 6.20 4.54 18.09
C HIS A 11 6.08 4.26 16.58
N GLN A 12 6.19 2.99 16.16
CA GLN A 12 6.03 2.61 14.74
C GLN A 12 4.60 2.89 14.23
N ILE A 13 3.58 2.60 15.05
CA ILE A 13 2.18 2.90 14.71
C ILE A 13 1.97 4.42 14.56
N THR A 14 2.52 5.22 15.48
CA THR A 14 2.46 6.69 15.36
C THR A 14 3.16 7.18 14.11
N PHE A 15 4.37 6.69 13.82
CA PHE A 15 5.10 7.04 12.60
C PHE A 15 4.31 6.68 11.33
N TRP A 16 3.67 5.51 11.32
CA TRP A 16 2.82 5.09 10.22
C TRP A 16 1.67 6.07 9.96
N ARG A 17 0.89 6.38 11.01
CA ARG A 17 -0.31 7.23 10.93
C ARG A 17 0.01 8.70 10.66
N GLU A 18 1.08 9.22 11.25
CA GLU A 18 1.40 10.64 11.18
C GLU A 18 2.33 11.01 10.02
N LYS A 19 3.13 10.06 9.52
CA LYS A 19 4.14 10.33 8.49
C LYS A 19 3.89 9.52 7.23
N LEU A 20 3.89 8.18 7.31
CA LEU A 20 3.86 7.35 6.10
C LEU A 20 2.54 7.47 5.32
N GLN A 21 1.42 7.16 5.96
CA GLN A 21 0.11 7.15 5.31
C GLN A 21 -0.23 8.54 4.70
N PRO A 22 -0.10 9.67 5.42
CA PRO A 22 -0.44 10.98 4.86
C PRO A 22 0.47 11.36 3.69
N THR A 23 1.78 11.11 3.79
CA THR A 23 2.74 11.47 2.74
C THR A 23 2.51 10.66 1.47
N LEU A 24 2.30 9.35 1.58
CA LEU A 24 2.05 8.49 0.42
C LEU A 24 0.68 8.77 -0.22
N THR A 25 -0.34 9.03 0.60
CA THR A 25 -1.65 9.49 0.10
C THR A 25 -1.50 10.79 -0.67
N LYS A 26 -0.74 11.75 -0.14
CA LYS A 26 -0.52 13.03 -0.81
C LYS A 26 0.27 12.88 -2.11
N ALA A 27 1.26 12.00 -2.14
CA ALA A 27 2.01 11.69 -3.35
C ALA A 27 1.09 11.16 -4.45
N LEU A 28 0.20 10.21 -4.14
CA LEU A 28 -0.78 9.69 -5.10
C LEU A 28 -1.76 10.76 -5.59
N GLU A 29 -2.26 11.62 -4.69
CA GLU A 29 -3.11 12.75 -5.08
C GLU A 29 -2.42 13.68 -6.08
N MET A 30 -1.14 13.98 -5.87
CA MET A 30 -0.36 14.88 -6.71
C MET A 30 0.07 14.24 -8.04
N THR A 31 0.12 12.92 -8.13
CA THR A 31 0.48 12.20 -9.36
C THR A 31 -0.54 12.45 -10.48
N PRO A 32 -0.14 13.00 -11.65
CA PRO A 32 -1.05 13.13 -12.79
C PRO A 32 -1.52 11.77 -13.30
N ALA A 33 -2.80 11.64 -13.63
CA ALA A 33 -3.37 10.37 -14.08
C ALA A 33 -2.74 9.85 -15.38
N ASP A 34 -2.33 10.77 -16.27
CA ASP A 34 -1.65 10.48 -17.54
C ASP A 34 -0.15 10.12 -17.37
N LYS A 35 0.34 10.01 -16.14
CA LYS A 35 1.72 9.65 -15.81
C LYS A 35 1.83 8.35 -15.03
N LEU A 36 0.73 7.63 -14.82
CA LEU A 36 0.75 6.38 -14.05
C LEU A 36 1.59 5.28 -14.73
N ASP A 37 1.62 5.23 -16.06
CA ASP A 37 2.44 4.30 -16.83
C ASP A 37 3.90 4.77 -17.02
N TRP A 38 4.27 5.95 -16.51
CA TRP A 38 5.65 6.43 -16.64
C TRP A 38 6.59 5.59 -15.77
N ALA A 39 7.72 5.18 -16.35
CA ALA A 39 8.82 4.56 -15.63
C ALA A 39 10.13 5.33 -15.93
N PRO A 40 11.05 5.42 -14.95
CA PRO A 40 12.33 6.11 -15.12
C PRO A 40 13.31 5.38 -16.06
N ALA A 41 13.14 4.08 -16.29
CA ALA A 41 13.94 3.27 -17.21
C ALA A 41 13.16 2.03 -17.71
N GLU A 42 13.61 1.42 -18.82
CA GLU A 42 12.94 0.36 -19.61
C GLU A 42 12.60 -0.94 -18.84
N LYS A 43 12.97 -1.08 -17.57
CA LYS A 43 12.66 -2.25 -16.72
C LYS A 43 12.33 -1.89 -15.28
N MET A 44 12.06 -0.60 -15.04
CA MET A 44 11.65 -0.14 -13.73
C MET A 44 10.14 -0.14 -13.61
N ILE A 45 9.67 -0.39 -12.39
CA ILE A 45 8.25 -0.32 -12.06
C ILE A 45 7.69 1.06 -12.44
N THR A 46 6.49 1.07 -13.02
CA THR A 46 5.79 2.31 -13.35
C THR A 46 5.37 3.05 -12.09
N LEU A 47 5.14 4.35 -12.21
CA LEU A 47 4.75 5.20 -11.09
C LEU A 47 3.46 4.70 -10.41
N GLY A 48 2.47 4.26 -11.19
CA GLY A 48 1.24 3.70 -10.65
C GLY A 48 1.46 2.36 -9.95
N ASN A 49 2.30 1.49 -10.53
CA ASN A 49 2.61 0.19 -9.93
C ASN A 49 3.37 0.31 -8.59
N ILE A 50 4.09 1.41 -8.33
CA ILE A 50 4.68 1.66 -6.99
C ILE A 50 3.59 1.69 -5.91
N PHE A 51 2.48 2.39 -6.15
CA PHE A 51 1.38 2.48 -5.18
C PHE A 51 0.64 1.14 -5.02
N LEU A 52 0.50 0.39 -6.11
CA LEU A 52 -0.10 -0.95 -6.09
C LEU A 52 0.77 -1.92 -5.29
N HIS A 53 2.08 -1.89 -5.50
CA HIS A 53 3.02 -2.76 -4.79
C HIS A 53 3.00 -2.49 -3.27
N ILE A 54 2.91 -1.22 -2.85
CA ILE A 54 2.70 -0.88 -1.43
C ILE A 54 1.42 -1.53 -0.89
N SER A 55 0.34 -1.45 -1.66
CA SER A 55 -0.95 -2.01 -1.26
C SER A 55 -0.94 -3.53 -1.16
N GLU A 56 -0.24 -4.17 -2.10
CA GLU A 56 -0.08 -5.63 -2.21
C GLU A 56 0.72 -6.20 -1.04
N CYS A 57 1.69 -5.46 -0.50
CA CYS A 57 2.48 -5.91 0.63
C CYS A 57 1.59 -6.37 1.80
N SER A 58 0.66 -5.54 2.27
CA SER A 58 -0.26 -5.94 3.36
C SER A 58 -1.21 -7.06 2.95
N ASP A 59 -1.61 -7.10 1.69
CA ASP A 59 -2.46 -8.19 1.19
C ASP A 59 -1.77 -9.53 1.36
N TRP A 60 -0.51 -9.61 0.91
CA TRP A 60 0.26 -10.83 0.99
C TRP A 60 0.68 -11.18 2.43
N TRP A 61 1.35 -10.30 3.17
CA TRP A 61 1.88 -10.72 4.48
C TRP A 61 0.80 -10.81 5.55
N TYR A 62 -0.18 -9.91 5.57
CA TYR A 62 -1.18 -9.89 6.63
C TYR A 62 -2.33 -10.86 6.32
N CYS A 63 -2.93 -10.78 5.14
CA CYS A 63 -4.04 -11.67 4.80
C CYS A 63 -3.53 -13.10 4.54
N GLU A 64 -2.53 -13.30 3.68
CA GLU A 64 -2.08 -14.65 3.34
C GLU A 64 -1.22 -15.31 4.41
N ILE A 65 -0.11 -14.68 4.80
CA ILE A 65 0.80 -15.34 5.74
C ILE A 65 0.23 -15.42 7.16
N MET A 66 -0.44 -14.36 7.65
CA MET A 66 -0.94 -14.35 9.03
C MET A 66 -2.37 -14.86 9.20
N LYS A 67 -3.28 -14.59 8.25
CA LYS A 67 -4.69 -15.01 8.34
C LYS A 67 -5.00 -16.28 7.55
N GLY A 68 -4.11 -16.73 6.66
CA GLY A 68 -4.35 -17.87 5.78
C GLY A 68 -5.38 -17.59 4.68
N GLU A 69 -5.66 -16.32 4.40
CA GLU A 69 -6.56 -15.87 3.34
C GLU A 69 -5.81 -15.81 2.01
N ARG A 70 -6.50 -15.93 0.87
CA ARG A 70 -5.80 -15.83 -0.42
C ARG A 70 -5.49 -14.37 -0.76
N SER A 71 -4.23 -14.06 -1.03
CA SER A 71 -3.86 -12.74 -1.54
C SER A 71 -4.29 -12.53 -3.00
N LEU A 72 -4.52 -11.27 -3.35
CA LEU A 72 -4.79 -10.81 -4.71
C LEU A 72 -3.54 -10.12 -5.27
N PRO A 73 -2.99 -10.59 -6.40
CA PRO A 73 -1.93 -9.85 -7.07
C PRO A 73 -2.51 -8.53 -7.58
N LEU A 74 -1.97 -7.42 -7.08
CA LEU A 74 -2.41 -6.07 -7.44
C LEU A 74 -1.49 -5.44 -8.48
N THR A 75 -0.21 -5.80 -8.49
CA THR A 75 0.69 -5.40 -9.59
C THR A 75 0.51 -6.38 -10.75
N GLY A 76 0.13 -5.86 -11.92
CA GLY A 76 0.08 -6.64 -13.15
C GLY A 76 1.48 -7.01 -13.67
N GLU A 77 1.50 -7.79 -14.75
CA GLU A 77 2.73 -8.07 -15.50
C GLU A 77 3.32 -6.76 -16.08
N PRO A 78 4.61 -6.72 -16.46
CA PRO A 78 5.26 -5.50 -16.94
C PRO A 78 4.56 -4.79 -18.11
N ASP A 79 3.78 -5.53 -18.90
CA ASP A 79 3.06 -5.03 -20.07
C ASP A 79 1.57 -4.73 -19.80
N ASP A 80 1.09 -4.98 -18.57
CA ASP A 80 -0.29 -4.68 -18.20
C ASP A 80 -0.47 -3.17 -18.03
N PRO A 81 -1.51 -2.57 -18.64
CA PRO A 81 -1.79 -1.15 -18.48
C PRO A 81 -2.09 -0.84 -17.01
N CYS A 82 -1.53 0.27 -16.51
CA CYS A 82 -1.77 0.65 -15.14
C CYS A 82 -3.27 0.96 -14.90
N PRO A 83 -3.87 0.47 -13.81
CA PRO A 83 -5.24 0.81 -13.46
C PRO A 83 -5.48 2.31 -13.39
N ALA A 84 -6.74 2.72 -13.62
CA ALA A 84 -7.14 4.11 -13.45
C ALA A 84 -6.81 4.62 -12.04
N LYS A 85 -6.47 5.91 -11.93
CA LYS A 85 -6.05 6.54 -10.67
C LYS A 85 -7.01 6.29 -9.52
N GLU A 86 -8.31 6.33 -9.78
CA GLU A 86 -9.38 6.09 -8.82
C GLU A 86 -9.36 4.66 -8.26
N ALA A 87 -9.00 3.68 -9.09
CA ALA A 87 -8.85 2.29 -8.65
C ALA A 87 -7.64 2.14 -7.73
N ILE A 88 -6.50 2.76 -8.08
CA ILE A 88 -5.29 2.78 -7.24
C ILE A 88 -5.59 3.44 -5.88
N ILE A 89 -6.34 4.54 -5.86
CA ILE A 89 -6.79 5.19 -4.62
C ILE A 89 -7.61 4.23 -3.76
N GLY A 90 -8.53 3.47 -4.38
CA GLY A 90 -9.33 2.46 -3.70
C GLY A 90 -8.47 1.36 -3.06
N MET A 91 -7.49 0.84 -3.80
CA MET A 91 -6.57 -0.19 -3.32
C MET A 91 -5.68 0.30 -2.18
N MET A 92 -5.15 1.53 -2.29
CA MET A 92 -4.38 2.16 -1.21
C MET A 92 -5.21 2.38 0.05
N ARG A 93 -6.49 2.75 -0.08
CA ARG A 93 -7.41 2.84 1.08
C ARG A 93 -7.63 1.48 1.73
N ALA A 94 -7.80 0.42 0.95
CA ALA A 94 -7.93 -0.93 1.47
C ALA A 94 -6.65 -1.38 2.20
N HIS A 95 -5.48 -1.06 1.66
CA HIS A 95 -4.20 -1.25 2.35
C HIS A 95 -4.15 -0.52 3.70
N TRP A 96 -4.53 0.75 3.76
CA TRP A 96 -4.57 1.51 5.01
C TRP A 96 -5.51 0.89 6.05
N ALA A 97 -6.71 0.47 5.63
CA ALA A 97 -7.67 -0.19 6.53
C ALA A 97 -7.08 -1.47 7.14
N ARG A 98 -6.43 -2.32 6.33
CA ARG A 98 -5.80 -3.55 6.83
C ARG A 98 -4.66 -3.31 7.80
N MET A 99 -3.90 -2.24 7.61
CA MET A 99 -2.84 -1.88 8.55
C MET A 99 -3.44 -1.45 9.89
N GLU A 100 -4.57 -0.75 9.89
CA GLU A 100 -5.29 -0.41 11.12
C GLU A 100 -5.89 -1.65 11.79
N ASP A 101 -6.43 -2.60 11.01
CA ASP A 101 -6.90 -3.89 11.53
C ASP A 101 -5.73 -4.65 12.18
N PHE A 102 -4.57 -4.72 11.53
CA PHE A 102 -3.37 -5.32 12.11
C PHE A 102 -2.94 -4.65 13.42
N PHE A 103 -2.99 -3.32 13.49
CA PHE A 103 -2.67 -2.58 14.72
C PHE A 103 -3.67 -2.86 15.86
N ALA A 104 -4.90 -3.26 15.52
CA ALA A 104 -5.96 -3.60 16.46
C ALA A 104 -6.01 -5.08 16.85
N ASP A 105 -5.62 -6.00 15.96
CA ASP A 105 -5.81 -7.46 16.06
C ASP A 105 -4.84 -8.18 17.01
N SER A 106 -3.86 -7.48 17.56
CA SER A 106 -3.06 -7.98 18.70
C SER A 106 -3.41 -7.18 19.92
#